data_AF-A0A527ZNG7-F1
#
_entry.id   AF-A0A527ZNG7-F1
#
_cell.length_a   1.000
_cell.length_b   1.000
_cell.length_c   1.000
_cell.angle_alpha   90.00
_cell.angle_beta   90.00
_cell.angle_gamma   90.00
#
_symmetry.space_group_name_H-M   'P 1'
#
loop_
_entity.id
_entity.type
_entity.pdbx_description
1 polymer ?
#
loop_
_entity_poly.entity_id
_entity_poly.type
_entity_poly.pdbx_seq_one_letter_code
_entity_poly.pdbx_strand_id
1 'polypeptide(L)' 'YMHAGQFSSLDEVVAHYSKAPASVEGVSEIHPLQLSDRERAALVAFLETLAE' A
#
# COMPACT_ATOMS: atom_id res chain seq x y z
N TYR A 1 1.89 -8.41 -6.82
CA TYR A 1 1.01 -7.23 -6.84
C TYR A 1 1.62 -6.11 -7.64
N MET A 2 0.83 -5.09 -7.98
CA MET A 2 1.12 -4.07 -9.01
C MET A 2 1.26 -4.64 -10.43
N HIS A 3 1.19 -3.77 -11.43
CA HIS A 3 1.19 -4.17 -12.85
C HIS A 3 2.49 -4.89 -13.28
N ALA A 4 3.62 -4.57 -12.65
CA ALA A 4 4.93 -5.18 -12.95
C ALA A 4 5.39 -6.22 -11.90
N GLY A 5 4.53 -6.62 -10.95
CA GLY A 5 4.89 -7.61 -9.93
C GLY A 5 5.87 -7.09 -8.87
N GLN A 6 5.90 -5.78 -8.62
CA GLN A 6 6.87 -5.11 -7.74
C GLN A 6 6.78 -5.54 -6.27
N PHE A 7 5.63 -6.05 -5.84
CA PHE A 7 5.40 -6.49 -4.45
C PHE A 7 4.93 -7.93 -4.39
N SER A 8 5.42 -8.65 -3.41
CA SER A 8 5.15 -10.06 -3.13
C SER A 8 3.96 -10.26 -2.19
N SER A 9 3.59 -9.25 -1.41
CA SER A 9 2.50 -9.32 -0.43
C SER A 9 1.54 -8.14 -0.50
N LEU A 10 0.33 -8.32 0.05
CA LEU A 10 -0.66 -7.27 0.20
C LEU A 10 -0.20 -6.20 1.21
N ASP A 11 0.55 -6.62 2.23
CA ASP A 11 1.15 -5.73 3.23
C ASP A 11 2.12 -4.71 2.60
N GLU A 12 2.96 -5.16 1.67
CA GLU A 12 3.89 -4.30 0.92
C GLU A 12 3.15 -3.27 0.07
N VAL A 13 2.02 -3.65 -0.53
CA VAL A 13 1.16 -2.73 -1.29
C VAL A 13 0.59 -1.64 -0.37
N VAL A 14 -0.01 -2.02 0.76
CA VAL A 14 -0.59 -1.05 1.70
C VAL A 14 0.50 -0.14 2.29
N ALA A 15 1.66 -0.69 2.63
CA ALA A 15 2.79 0.09 3.13
C ALA A 15 3.28 1.13 2.10
N HIS A 16 3.26 0.81 0.80
CA HIS A 16 3.63 1.74 -0.27
C HIS A 16 2.73 2.99 -0.27
N TYR A 17 1.42 2.81 -0.21
CA TYR A 17 0.47 3.94 -0.19
C TYR A 17 0.42 4.66 1.16
N SER A 18 0.64 3.95 2.28
CA SER A 18 0.69 4.59 3.60
C SER A 18 1.87 5.57 3.69
N LYS A 19 3.04 5.17 3.19
CA LYS A 19 4.26 6.00 3.15
C LYS A 19 4.23 7.03 2.03
N ALA A 20 3.61 6.68 0.89
CA ALA A 20 3.57 7.46 -0.34
C ALA A 20 4.91 8.16 -0.64
N PRO A 21 5.98 7.39 -0.91
CA PRO A 21 7.30 7.96 -1.13
C PRO A 21 7.28 8.98 -2.28
N ALA A 22 8.12 9.99 -2.19
CA ALA A 22 8.27 10.98 -3.26
C ALA A 22 8.64 10.30 -4.58
N SER A 23 8.15 10.85 -5.69
CA SER A 23 8.55 10.39 -7.01
C SER A 23 10.05 10.64 -7.21
N VAL A 24 10.73 9.72 -7.89
CA VAL A 24 12.12 9.90 -8.30
C VAL A 24 12.26 11.09 -9.25
N GLU A 25 11.23 11.34 -10.06
CA GLU A 25 11.15 12.47 -10.98
C GLU A 25 9.70 12.99 -11.06
N GLY A 26 9.54 14.32 -11.13
CA GLY A 26 8.21 14.95 -11.21
C GLY A 26 7.42 14.92 -9.90
N VAL A 27 6.09 15.01 -10.02
CA VAL A 27 5.18 15.05 -8.87
C VAL A 27 4.49 13.70 -8.71
N SER A 28 4.47 13.20 -7.48
CA SER A 28 3.70 12.02 -7.12
C SER A 28 2.22 12.39 -6.93
N GLU A 29 1.32 11.63 -7.57
CA GLU A 29 -0.13 11.76 -7.35
C GLU A 29 -0.60 11.01 -6.09
N ILE A 30 0.26 10.18 -5.48
CA ILE A 30 -0.06 9.48 -4.24
C ILE A 30 0.27 10.36 -3.03
N HIS A 31 -0.69 10.45 -2.11
CA HIS A 31 -0.56 11.19 -0.85
C HIS A 31 -0.48 10.23 0.34
N PRO A 32 0.37 10.52 1.34
CA PRO A 32 0.55 9.62 2.48
C PRO A 32 -0.71 9.56 3.33
N LEU A 33 -1.19 8.35 3.62
CA LEU A 33 -2.33 8.10 4.50
C LEU A 33 -1.94 8.05 5.98
N GLN A 34 -0.65 7.90 6.29
CA GLN A 34 -0.11 7.86 7.66
C GLN A 34 -0.79 6.81 8.56
N LEU A 35 -1.09 5.64 8.00
CA LEU A 35 -1.71 4.55 8.76
C LEU A 35 -0.78 4.07 9.86
N SER A 36 -1.31 3.92 11.08
CA SER A 36 -0.65 3.15 12.13
C SER A 36 -0.51 1.68 11.73
N ASP A 37 0.37 0.95 12.43
CA ASP A 37 0.54 -0.49 12.19
C ASP A 37 -0.77 -1.28 12.38
N ARG A 38 -1.61 -0.83 13.32
CA ARG A 38 -2.92 -1.44 13.58
C ARG A 38 -3.90 -1.20 12.42
N GLU A 39 -3.96 0.02 11.90
CA GLU A 39 -4.85 0.36 10.78
C GLU A 39 -4.42 -0.34 9.50
N ARG A 40 -3.10 -0.41 9.25
CA ARG A 40 -2.54 -1.18 8.14
C ARG A 40 -2.92 -2.65 8.24
N ALA A 41 -2.77 -3.27 9.41
CA ALA A 41 -3.15 -4.67 9.61
C ALA A 41 -4.66 -4.90 9.42
N ALA A 42 -5.50 -3.99 9.91
CA ALA A 42 -6.95 -4.07 9.73
C ALA A 42 -7.37 -3.95 8.26
N LEU A 43 -6.71 -3.06 7.49
CA LEU A 43 -6.97 -2.92 6.07
C LEU A 43 -6.54 -4.16 5.29
N VAL A 44 -5.37 -4.74 5.59
CA VAL A 44 -4.93 -6.00 4.98
C VAL A 44 -5.93 -7.11 5.27
N ALA A 45 -6.32 -7.29 6.53
CA ALA A 45 -7.31 -8.31 6.91
C ALA A 45 -8.66 -8.11 6.22
N PHE A 46 -9.12 -6.86 6.07
CA PHE A 46 -10.34 -6.57 5.32
C PHE A 46 -10.22 -6.96 3.84
N LEU A 47 -9.13 -6.56 3.18
CA LEU A 47 -8.90 -6.85 1.77
C LEU A 47 -8.75 -8.36 1.50
N GLU A 48 -8.19 -9.13 2.43
CA GLU A 48 -8.13 -10.59 2.35
C GLU A 48 -9.51 -11.24 2.34
N THR A 49 -10.54 -10.61 2.92
CA THR A 49 -11.93 -11.12 2.85
C THR A 49 -12.56 -11.01 1.45
N LEU A 50 -11.92 -10.28 0.54
CA LEU A 50 -12.34 -10.12 -0.85
C LEU A 50 -11.66 -11.12 -1.79
N ALA A 51 -10.67 -11.87 -1.31
CA ALA A 51 -10.06 -12.96 -2.05
C ALA A 51 -10.92 -14.22 -1.89
N GLU A 52 -11.29 -14.83 -3.02
CA GLU A 52 -12.14 -16.03 -3.10
C GLU A 52 -11.42 -17.29 -2.59
#